data_AF-A0A4E0QJ25-F1
#
_entry.id   AF-A0A4E0QJ25-F1
#
_cell.length_a   1.000
_cell.length_b   1.000
_cell.length_c   1.000
_cell.angle_alpha   90.00
_cell.angle_beta   90.00
_cell.angle_gamma   90.00
#
_symmetry.space_group_name_H-M   'P 1'
#
loop_
_entity.id
_entity.type
_entity.pdbx_description
1 polymer ?
#
loop_
_entity_poly.entity_id
_entity_poly.type
_entity_poly.pdbx_seq_one_letter_code
_entity_poly.pdbx_strand_id
1 'polypeptide(L)'
;MPNPTKTKRILLILTSLLALGSALPSAANPAIDWLITTAQTNGAYTTENDIATPFTATAETLQTLYQLNETSQPTLPPALEFIQTQSFPSTKRLSQTLIRSALAGQTLEPITSQLITRLNLDGGIGDLSDYDSTIIDTAWALNAPINAIAVKGNHKGLPLQKWHIT
;
A
#
# COMPACT_ATOMS: atom_id res chain seq x y z
N MET A 1 11.69 25.11 58.87
CA MET A 1 11.71 23.62 58.92
C MET A 1 10.43 23.10 58.27
N PRO A 2 10.50 22.34 57.15
CA PRO A 2 9.30 21.82 56.49
C PRO A 2 8.73 20.59 57.22
N ASN A 3 7.40 20.51 57.32
CA ASN A 3 6.67 19.47 58.06
C ASN A 3 6.62 18.14 57.28
N PRO A 4 7.13 17.01 57.83
CA PRO A 4 7.35 15.76 57.09
C PRO A 4 6.10 14.96 56.70
N THR A 5 4.89 15.40 57.10
CA THR A 5 3.64 14.65 56.83
C THR A 5 2.93 15.02 55.52
N LYS A 6 3.22 16.18 54.92
CA LYS A 6 2.58 16.59 53.65
C LYS A 6 3.26 16.01 52.41
N THR A 7 4.56 15.72 52.47
CA THR A 7 5.33 15.21 51.32
C THR A 7 4.96 13.77 50.93
N LYS A 8 4.53 12.94 51.88
CA LYS A 8 4.08 11.55 51.60
C LYS A 8 2.71 11.46 50.94
N ARG A 9 1.84 12.48 51.07
CA ARG A 9 0.51 12.47 50.44
C ARG A 9 0.53 12.97 48.99
N ILE A 10 1.49 13.84 48.66
CA ILE A 10 1.67 14.33 47.28
C ILE A 10 2.33 13.25 46.41
N LEU A 11 3.20 12.41 46.97
CA LEU A 11 3.84 11.31 46.24
C LEU A 11 2.90 10.12 45.95
N LEU A 12 1.78 10.02 46.67
CA LEU A 12 0.80 8.92 46.53
C LEU A 12 -0.37 9.24 45.61
N ILE A 13 -0.56 10.51 45.23
CA ILE A 13 -1.61 10.92 44.27
C ILE A 13 -1.04 10.97 42.84
N LEU A 14 0.27 11.16 42.68
CA LEU A 14 0.91 11.24 41.37
C LEU A 14 1.18 9.87 40.71
N THR A 15 1.11 8.78 41.46
CA THR A 15 1.33 7.40 40.95
C THR A 15 0.05 6.68 40.51
N SER A 16 -1.14 7.21 40.83
CA SER A 16 -2.41 6.57 40.46
C SER A 16 -3.01 7.08 39.15
N LEU A 17 -2.41 8.09 38.50
CA LEU A 17 -2.92 8.65 37.24
C LEU A 17 -2.15 8.20 35.99
N LEU A 18 -1.28 7.19 36.12
CA LEU A 18 -0.47 6.67 35.00
C LEU A 18 -0.88 5.25 34.55
N ALA A 19 -2.08 4.80 34.93
CA ALA A 19 -2.54 3.43 34.68
C ALA A 19 -3.80 3.34 33.78
N LEU A 20 -4.16 4.40 33.05
CA LEU A 20 -5.21 4.33 32.00
C LEU A 20 -4.63 4.67 30.64
N GLY A 21 -3.67 3.82 30.24
CA GLY A 21 -3.15 3.78 28.87
C GLY A 21 -3.06 2.34 28.39
N SER A 22 -3.94 1.44 28.85
CA SER A 22 -4.13 0.17 28.14
C SER A 22 -4.78 0.54 26.82
N ALA A 23 -3.97 0.59 25.75
CA ALA A 23 -4.48 0.50 24.40
C ALA A 23 -5.47 -0.66 24.39
N LEU A 24 -6.75 -0.36 24.21
CA LEU A 24 -7.75 -1.39 23.96
C LEU A 24 -7.19 -2.22 22.80
N PRO A 25 -7.09 -3.55 22.91
CA PRO A 25 -6.72 -4.35 21.76
C PRO A 25 -7.66 -3.94 20.64
N SER A 26 -7.09 -3.46 19.53
CA SER A 26 -7.86 -3.24 18.31
C SER A 26 -8.63 -4.54 18.08
N ALA A 27 -9.96 -4.48 18.07
CA ALA A 27 -10.75 -5.68 17.90
C ALA A 27 -10.25 -6.37 16.62
N ALA A 28 -9.79 -7.62 16.76
CA ALA A 28 -9.23 -8.37 15.64
C ALA A 28 -10.23 -8.32 14.49
N ASN A 29 -9.77 -7.83 13.33
CA ASN A 29 -10.63 -7.74 12.16
C ASN A 29 -10.60 -9.11 11.47
N PRO A 30 -11.70 -9.89 11.52
CA PRO A 30 -11.71 -11.26 11.02
C PRO A 30 -11.42 -11.34 9.51
N ALA A 31 -11.67 -10.26 8.75
CA ALA A 31 -11.32 -10.21 7.34
C ALA A 31 -9.81 -10.05 7.13
N ILE A 32 -9.14 -9.25 7.98
CA ILE A 32 -7.67 -9.13 7.97
C ILE A 32 -7.04 -10.46 8.40
N ASP A 33 -7.55 -11.08 9.46
CA ASP A 33 -7.10 -12.40 9.92
C ASP A 33 -7.26 -13.46 8.82
N TRP A 34 -8.38 -13.44 8.10
CA TRP A 34 -8.61 -14.34 6.98
C TRP A 34 -7.60 -14.12 5.84
N LEU A 35 -7.30 -12.85 5.49
CA LEU A 35 -6.27 -12.55 4.50
C LEU A 35 -4.91 -13.11 4.95
N ILE A 36 -4.49 -12.82 6.19
CA ILE A 36 -3.20 -13.28 6.74
C ILE A 36 -3.10 -14.80 6.74
N THR A 37 -4.15 -15.50 7.15
CA THR A 37 -4.17 -16.97 7.20
C THR A 37 -4.25 -17.64 5.83
N THR A 38 -4.64 -16.90 4.79
CA THR A 38 -4.71 -17.37 3.38
C THR A 38 -3.38 -17.16 2.63
N ALA A 39 -2.41 -16.47 3.24
CA ALA A 39 -1.09 -16.29 2.65
C ALA A 39 -0.37 -17.64 2.47
N GLN A 40 0.15 -17.87 1.28
CA GLN A 40 0.90 -19.07 0.92
C GLN A 40 2.38 -18.93 1.27
N THR A 41 3.10 -20.05 1.34
CA THR A 41 4.54 -20.09 1.68
C THR A 41 5.42 -19.37 0.66
N ASN A 42 4.96 -19.24 -0.58
CA ASN A 42 5.64 -18.48 -1.65
C ASN A 42 5.30 -16.98 -1.63
N GLY A 43 4.54 -16.51 -0.64
CA GLY A 43 4.14 -15.11 -0.49
C GLY A 43 2.85 -14.72 -1.23
N ALA A 44 2.27 -15.59 -2.05
CA ALA A 44 1.01 -15.28 -2.73
C ALA A 44 -0.19 -15.30 -1.76
N TYR A 45 -1.17 -14.44 -1.98
CA TYR A 45 -2.53 -14.62 -1.44
C TYR A 45 -3.39 -15.27 -2.53
N THR A 46 -3.90 -16.46 -2.26
CA THR A 46 -4.78 -17.19 -3.18
C THR A 46 -5.53 -18.29 -2.44
N THR A 47 -6.71 -18.65 -2.93
CA THR A 47 -7.40 -19.90 -2.61
C THR A 47 -7.46 -20.83 -3.82
N GLU A 48 -7.84 -22.09 -3.61
CA GLU A 48 -7.86 -23.13 -4.65
C GLU A 48 -8.77 -22.79 -5.85
N ASN A 49 -9.86 -22.05 -5.61
CA ASN A 49 -10.90 -21.77 -6.61
C ASN A 49 -10.99 -20.27 -6.98
N ASP A 50 -9.88 -19.53 -6.85
CA ASP A 50 -9.87 -18.11 -7.20
C ASP A 50 -9.96 -17.89 -8.72
N ILE A 51 -10.89 -17.04 -9.15
CA ILE A 51 -10.96 -16.54 -10.53
C ILE A 51 -9.83 -15.53 -10.78
N ALA A 52 -9.43 -14.79 -9.74
CA ALA A 52 -8.32 -13.86 -9.82
C ALA A 52 -6.99 -14.62 -9.92
N THR A 53 -6.06 -14.12 -10.73
CA THR A 53 -4.71 -14.65 -10.72
C THR A 53 -4.05 -14.40 -9.36
N PRO A 54 -3.14 -15.28 -8.89
CA PRO A 54 -2.45 -15.07 -7.61
C PRO A 54 -1.77 -13.71 -7.51
N PHE A 55 -1.26 -13.19 -8.62
CA PHE A 55 -0.74 -11.82 -8.68
C PHE A 55 -1.79 -10.76 -8.39
N THR A 56 -2.97 -10.84 -9.03
CA THR A 56 -4.04 -9.86 -8.80
C THR A 56 -4.48 -9.91 -7.36
N ALA A 57 -4.81 -11.09 -6.83
CA ALA A 57 -5.23 -11.25 -5.45
C ALA A 57 -4.18 -10.71 -4.47
N THR A 58 -2.90 -11.08 -4.64
CA THR A 58 -1.81 -10.57 -3.79
C THR A 58 -1.66 -9.05 -3.88
N ALA A 59 -1.75 -8.47 -5.08
CA ALA A 59 -1.62 -7.04 -5.28
C ALA A 59 -2.74 -6.25 -4.58
N GLU A 60 -4.00 -6.69 -4.72
CA GLU A 60 -5.16 -6.06 -4.07
C GLU A 60 -5.11 -6.22 -2.54
N THR A 61 -4.67 -7.38 -2.05
CA THR A 61 -4.46 -7.61 -0.61
C THR A 61 -3.41 -6.68 -0.03
N LEU A 62 -2.25 -6.56 -0.68
CA LEU A 62 -1.20 -5.62 -0.25
C LEU A 62 -1.73 -4.19 -0.20
N GLN A 63 -2.40 -3.73 -1.26
CA GLN A 63 -2.96 -2.39 -1.30
C GLN A 63 -3.96 -2.15 -0.17
N THR A 64 -4.84 -3.12 0.09
CA THR A 64 -5.82 -3.07 1.17
C THR A 64 -5.14 -2.96 2.54
N LEU A 65 -4.16 -3.82 2.83
CA LEU A 65 -3.44 -3.80 4.11
C LEU A 65 -2.70 -2.48 4.33
N TYR A 66 -2.06 -1.93 3.30
CA TYR A 66 -1.45 -0.60 3.38
C TYR A 66 -2.46 0.52 3.64
N GLN A 67 -3.61 0.50 2.95
CA GLN A 67 -4.68 1.50 3.14
C GLN A 67 -5.32 1.44 4.53
N LEU A 68 -5.37 0.24 5.12
CA LEU A 68 -5.87 0.02 6.48
C LEU A 68 -4.79 0.23 7.57
N ASN A 69 -3.57 0.62 7.18
CA ASN A 69 -2.41 0.77 8.08
C ASN A 69 -2.05 -0.52 8.84
N GLU A 70 -2.33 -1.68 8.24
CA GLU A 70 -1.98 -3.02 8.73
C GLU A 70 -0.57 -3.41 8.28
N THR A 71 0.40 -2.50 8.44
CA THR A 71 1.74 -2.63 7.84
C THR A 71 2.72 -3.50 8.64
N SER A 72 2.29 -4.04 9.78
CA SER A 72 3.10 -4.87 10.68
C SER A 72 2.87 -6.37 10.51
N GLN A 73 2.06 -6.77 9.52
CA GLN A 73 1.73 -8.17 9.29
C GLN A 73 2.93 -8.97 8.77
N PRO A 74 3.21 -10.16 9.30
CA PRO A 74 4.39 -10.95 8.92
C PRO A 74 4.33 -11.47 7.47
N THR A 75 3.14 -11.49 6.87
CA THR A 75 2.90 -11.92 5.50
C THR A 75 3.21 -10.84 4.46
N LEU A 76 3.42 -9.58 4.87
CA LEU A 76 3.69 -8.47 3.96
C LEU A 76 5.02 -8.59 3.20
N PRO A 77 6.18 -8.84 3.85
CA PRO A 77 7.44 -8.92 3.11
C PRO A 77 7.49 -10.04 2.05
N PRO A 78 7.07 -11.28 2.35
CA PRO A 78 7.00 -12.35 1.33
C PRO A 78 6.05 -12.00 0.18
N ALA A 79 4.92 -11.35 0.46
CA ALA A 79 3.99 -10.93 -0.59
C ALA A 79 4.56 -9.82 -1.48
N LEU A 80 5.32 -8.87 -0.93
CA LEU A 80 6.05 -7.89 -1.72
C LEU A 80 7.08 -8.55 -2.63
N GLU A 81 7.84 -9.52 -2.11
CA GLU A 81 8.82 -10.29 -2.88
C GLU A 81 8.14 -11.10 -3.99
N PHE A 82 7.03 -11.78 -3.70
CA PHE A 82 6.24 -12.51 -4.69
C PHE A 82 5.85 -11.63 -5.87
N ILE A 83 5.37 -10.42 -5.61
CA ILE A 83 5.01 -9.44 -6.63
C ILE A 83 6.22 -8.97 -7.44
N GLN A 84 7.34 -8.66 -6.76
CA GLN A 84 8.55 -8.13 -7.39
C GLN A 84 9.24 -9.15 -8.30
N THR A 85 9.07 -10.44 -8.03
CA THR A 85 9.63 -11.54 -8.84
C THR A 85 8.79 -11.90 -10.06
N GLN A 86 7.58 -11.34 -10.20
CA GLN A 86 6.75 -11.60 -11.39
C GLN A 86 7.24 -10.82 -12.61
N SER A 87 7.59 -11.54 -13.68
CA SER A 87 8.30 -11.00 -14.84
C SER A 87 7.45 -10.33 -15.92
N PHE A 88 6.14 -10.61 -15.99
CA PHE A 88 5.30 -10.04 -17.05
C PHE A 88 4.84 -8.62 -16.68
N PRO A 89 5.21 -7.56 -17.42
CA PRO A 89 4.96 -6.19 -17.02
C PRO A 89 3.69 -5.62 -17.66
N SER A 90 2.51 -6.22 -17.47
CA SER A 90 1.25 -5.62 -17.96
C SER A 90 1.03 -4.19 -17.44
N THR A 91 0.17 -3.40 -18.09
CA THR A 91 -0.10 -2.02 -17.66
C THR A 91 -0.72 -2.00 -16.28
N LYS A 92 -1.65 -2.92 -15.99
CA LYS A 92 -2.14 -3.15 -14.62
C LYS A 92 -1.00 -3.43 -13.65
N ARG A 93 -0.03 -4.28 -14.03
CA ARG A 93 1.09 -4.65 -13.17
C ARG A 93 2.01 -3.48 -12.87
N LEU A 94 2.43 -2.73 -13.89
CA LEU A 94 3.23 -1.53 -13.71
C LEU A 94 2.49 -0.51 -12.84
N SER A 95 1.21 -0.30 -13.08
CA SER A 95 0.35 0.60 -12.31
C SER A 95 0.29 0.21 -10.83
N GLN A 96 0.05 -1.06 -10.53
CA GLN A 96 0.03 -1.52 -9.14
C GLN A 96 1.42 -1.48 -8.50
N THR A 97 2.49 -1.71 -9.25
CA THR A 97 3.87 -1.57 -8.75
C THR A 97 4.19 -0.12 -8.43
N LEU A 98 3.77 0.84 -9.26
CA LEU A 98 3.91 2.27 -8.99
C LEU A 98 3.26 2.67 -7.66
N ILE A 99 2.02 2.22 -7.41
CA ILE A 99 1.28 2.49 -6.17
C ILE A 99 2.03 1.93 -4.96
N ARG A 100 2.48 0.68 -5.02
CA ARG A 100 3.19 0.02 -3.91
C ARG A 100 4.57 0.63 -3.66
N SER A 101 5.32 0.94 -4.71
CA SER A 101 6.60 1.65 -4.58
C SER A 101 6.38 3.01 -3.92
N ALA A 102 5.27 3.70 -4.21
CA ALA A 102 4.94 4.96 -3.54
C ALA A 102 4.63 4.76 -2.04
N LEU A 103 3.83 3.73 -1.69
CA LEU A 103 3.55 3.34 -0.31
C LEU A 103 4.81 2.97 0.48
N ALA A 104 5.74 2.30 -0.18
CA ALA A 104 7.02 1.90 0.40
C ALA A 104 8.09 3.02 0.38
N GLY A 105 7.76 4.23 -0.10
CA GLY A 105 8.71 5.35 -0.19
C GLY A 105 9.85 5.15 -1.20
N GLN A 106 9.68 4.27 -2.18
CA GLN A 106 10.65 3.96 -3.23
C GLN A 106 10.56 4.95 -4.41
N THR A 107 11.60 4.95 -5.26
CA THR A 107 11.65 5.77 -6.47
C THR A 107 10.60 5.32 -7.50
N LEU A 108 9.86 6.28 -8.05
CA LEU A 108 8.73 6.04 -8.96
C LEU A 108 9.05 6.27 -10.44
N GLU A 109 10.13 6.99 -10.72
CA GLU A 109 10.53 7.45 -12.05
C GLU A 109 10.60 6.30 -13.08
N PRO A 110 11.32 5.19 -12.81
CA PRO A 110 11.46 4.12 -13.80
C PRO A 110 10.14 3.49 -14.23
N ILE A 111 9.20 3.34 -13.30
CA ILE A 111 7.89 2.73 -13.56
C ILE A 111 6.99 3.72 -14.30
N THR A 112 7.04 5.00 -13.92
CA THR A 112 6.29 6.07 -14.59
C THR A 112 6.73 6.19 -16.04
N SER A 113 8.04 6.22 -16.29
CA SER A 113 8.62 6.25 -17.63
C SER A 113 8.16 5.08 -18.49
N GLN A 114 8.08 3.85 -17.95
CA GLN A 114 7.56 2.69 -18.68
C GLN A 114 6.05 2.75 -18.98
N LEU A 115 5.24 3.41 -18.14
CA LEU A 115 3.83 3.62 -18.43
C LEU A 115 3.65 4.64 -19.57
N ILE A 116 4.49 5.68 -19.61
CA ILE A 116 4.46 6.70 -20.67
C ILE A 116 4.76 6.09 -22.04
N THR A 117 5.68 5.13 -22.12
CA THR A 117 6.00 4.48 -23.41
C THR A 117 4.84 3.67 -23.99
N ARG A 118 3.72 3.53 -23.27
CA ARG A 118 2.51 2.82 -23.73
C ARG A 118 1.38 3.76 -24.14
N LEU A 119 1.59 5.07 -24.06
CA LEU A 119 0.64 6.07 -24.54
C LEU A 119 0.57 6.06 -26.06
N ASN A 120 -0.63 5.86 -26.58
CA ASN A 120 -0.91 5.85 -28.02
C ASN A 120 -1.37 7.23 -28.49
N LEU A 121 -1.39 7.42 -29.82
CA LEU A 121 -1.79 8.69 -30.46
C LEU A 121 -3.26 9.08 -30.16
N ASP A 122 -4.11 8.10 -29.89
CA ASP A 122 -5.51 8.31 -29.50
C ASP A 122 -5.66 8.77 -28.03
N GLY A 123 -4.56 8.90 -27.29
CA GLY A 123 -4.52 9.28 -25.88
C GLY A 123 -4.81 8.13 -24.91
N GLY A 124 -5.12 6.94 -25.42
CA GLY A 124 -5.27 5.73 -24.63
C GLY A 124 -3.93 5.03 -24.36
N ILE A 125 -3.96 4.01 -23.50
CA ILE A 125 -2.79 3.21 -23.14
C ILE A 125 -3.09 1.74 -23.43
N GLY A 126 -2.11 1.06 -24.05
CA GLY A 126 -2.13 -0.38 -24.27
C GLY A 126 -1.50 -1.18 -23.12
N ASP A 127 -1.67 -2.51 -23.13
CA ASP A 127 -1.08 -3.39 -22.11
C ASP A 127 0.46 -3.44 -22.18
N LEU A 128 1.02 -3.23 -23.37
CA LEU A 128 2.45 -3.18 -23.68
C LEU A 128 2.75 -2.00 -24.62
N SER A 129 4.04 -1.75 -24.88
CA SER A 129 4.45 -0.80 -25.92
C SER A 129 3.87 -1.23 -27.27
N ASP A 130 3.37 -0.27 -28.04
CA ASP A 130 2.85 -0.46 -29.41
C ASP A 130 1.59 -1.33 -29.51
N TYR A 131 0.95 -1.67 -28.38
CA TYR A 131 -0.32 -2.38 -28.37
C TYR A 131 -1.48 -1.38 -28.39
N ASP A 132 -2.60 -1.78 -29.00
CA ASP A 132 -3.81 -0.97 -29.05
C ASP A 132 -4.29 -0.54 -27.66
N SER A 133 -4.83 0.68 -27.61
CA SER A 133 -5.40 1.25 -26.40
C SER A 133 -6.56 0.40 -25.90
N THR A 134 -6.58 0.13 -24.59
CA THR A 134 -7.75 -0.48 -23.94
C THR A 134 -8.27 0.42 -22.83
N ILE A 135 -9.58 0.35 -22.58
CA ILE A 135 -10.22 1.12 -21.50
C ILE A 135 -9.60 0.74 -20.15
N ILE A 136 -9.35 -0.54 -19.92
CA ILE A 136 -8.88 -1.03 -18.62
C ILE A 136 -7.42 -0.64 -18.36
N ASP A 137 -6.56 -0.70 -19.38
CA ASP A 137 -5.15 -0.32 -19.24
C ASP A 137 -5.00 1.18 -19.06
N THR A 138 -5.78 1.96 -19.81
CA THR A 138 -5.86 3.42 -19.63
C THR A 138 -6.32 3.79 -18.22
N ALA A 139 -7.36 3.13 -17.70
CA ALA A 139 -7.84 3.37 -16.34
C ALA A 139 -6.79 3.03 -15.28
N TRP A 140 -6.10 1.89 -15.41
CA TRP A 140 -5.02 1.52 -14.47
C TRP A 140 -3.87 2.52 -14.46
N ALA A 141 -3.40 2.88 -15.66
CA ALA A 141 -2.27 3.79 -15.82
C ALA A 141 -2.54 5.20 -15.29
N LEU A 142 -3.79 5.70 -15.42
CA LEU A 142 -4.19 6.99 -14.87
C LEU A 142 -4.43 6.95 -13.35
N ASN A 143 -4.99 5.85 -12.84
CA ASN A 143 -5.28 5.71 -11.41
C ASN A 143 -4.01 5.60 -10.57
N ALA A 144 -2.96 4.96 -11.10
CA ALA A 144 -1.71 4.73 -10.37
C ALA A 144 -0.98 6.00 -9.89
N PRO A 145 -0.69 7.01 -10.74
CA PRO A 145 -0.07 8.25 -10.29
C PRO A 145 -0.95 9.03 -9.31
N ILE A 146 -2.28 9.01 -9.47
CA ILE A 146 -3.21 9.66 -8.53
C ILE A 146 -3.07 9.06 -7.13
N ASN A 147 -3.08 7.73 -7.04
CA ASN A 147 -2.91 7.03 -5.77
C ASN A 147 -1.50 7.21 -5.19
N ALA A 148 -0.46 7.16 -6.03
CA ALA A 148 0.92 7.40 -5.60
C ALA A 148 1.10 8.83 -5.04
N ILE A 149 0.45 9.83 -5.64
CA ILE A 149 0.46 11.21 -5.16
C ILE A 149 -0.33 11.35 -3.87
N ALA A 150 -1.49 10.71 -3.74
CA ALA A 150 -2.29 10.74 -2.51
C ALA A 150 -1.48 10.20 -1.30
N VAL A 151 -0.71 9.13 -1.53
CA VAL A 151 0.21 8.57 -0.53
C VAL A 151 1.31 9.57 -0.16
N LYS A 152 1.92 10.25 -1.14
CA LYS A 152 2.90 11.33 -0.88
C LYS A 152 2.29 12.60 -0.30
N GLY A 153 1.00 12.86 -0.50
CA GLY A 153 0.29 13.98 0.12
C GLY A 153 0.29 13.91 1.65
N ASN A 154 0.30 12.69 2.20
CA ASN A 154 0.49 12.44 3.63
C ASN A 154 1.97 12.55 4.07
N HIS A 155 2.92 12.62 3.14
CA HIS A 155 4.36 12.82 3.36
C HIS A 155 4.93 13.88 2.40
N LYS A 156 4.48 15.15 2.53
CA LYS A 156 4.98 16.35 1.83
C LYS A 156 5.60 16.13 0.42
N GLY A 157 4.76 16.25 -0.61
CA GLY A 157 5.07 17.02 -1.83
C GLY A 157 5.80 16.29 -2.98
N LEU A 158 5.06 16.03 -4.07
CA LEU A 158 5.58 16.17 -5.43
C LEU A 158 4.59 17.01 -6.24
N PRO A 159 5.06 17.97 -7.07
CA PRO A 159 4.17 18.81 -7.87
C PRO A 159 3.51 17.97 -8.95
N LEU A 160 2.19 18.13 -9.09
CA LEU A 160 1.44 17.73 -10.27
C LEU A 160 1.99 18.50 -11.47
N GLN A 161 3.00 17.95 -12.15
CA GLN A 161 3.20 18.33 -13.54
C GLN A 161 2.00 17.77 -14.30
N LYS A 162 1.08 18.66 -14.65
CA LYS A 162 0.05 18.41 -15.64
C LYS A 162 0.73 17.72 -16.82
N TRP A 163 0.29 16.50 -17.09
CA TRP A 163 0.60 15.77 -18.31
C TRP A 163 0.11 16.64 -19.48
N HIS A 164 1.02 17.43 -20.04
CA HIS A 164 0.70 18.27 -21.19
C HIS A 164 0.71 17.36 -22.40
N ILE A 165 -0.49 17.04 -22.87
CA ILE A 165 -0.75 16.59 -24.22
C ILE A 165 -0.36 17.79 -25.10
N THR A 166 0.65 17.62 -25.96
CA THR A 166 0.96 18.56 -27.03
C THR A 166 0.57 17.93 -28.34
#